data_AF-A0A373G6X7-F1
#
_entry.id   AF-A0A373G6X7-F1
#
_cell.length_a   1.000
_cell.length_b   1.000
_cell.length_c   1.000
_cell.angle_alpha   90.00
_cell.angle_beta   90.00
_cell.angle_gamma   90.00
#
_symmetry.space_group_name_H-M   'P 1'
#
loop_
_entity.id
_entity.type
_entity.pdbx_description
1 polymer ?
#
loop_
_entity_poly.entity_id
_entity_poly.type
_entity_poly.pdbx_seq_one_letter_code
_entity_poly.pdbx_strand_id
1 'polypeptide(L)'
;MENKNKICPVCEQHPICLPHEVCAVCYEKAKNTFVESEECLNQIIKRRDGLECDLSLTKDWIKENSNGLGAIKVIAESILDYIEDDKDHQWHKHRIRFMQDMVKELDLKYFAPATRQQIDDFAQSAADFWDGKITTQEARERLLFMRKIVQKDIMKSSDWEPKDFLLWMMETEEVFDWMWSQWFECIHACIPDKCNDELWIKMFHKHFHNEIKVWVDK
;
A
#
# COMPACT_ATOMS: atom_id res chain seq x y z
N MET A 1 8.98 2.64 -33.87
CA MET A 1 7.94 3.68 -33.65
C MET A 1 6.98 3.14 -32.61
N GLU A 2 7.27 3.37 -31.33
CA GLU A 2 6.39 2.98 -30.23
C GLU A 2 5.17 3.92 -30.22
N ASN A 3 3.99 3.33 -30.19
CA ASN A 3 2.71 4.02 -30.30
C ASN A 3 2.47 4.93 -29.08
N LYS A 4 2.08 6.18 -29.39
CA LYS A 4 0.96 6.94 -28.80
C LYS A 4 0.92 7.02 -27.27
N ASN A 5 1.29 8.19 -26.74
CA ASN A 5 0.84 8.77 -25.46
C ASN A 5 0.09 7.78 -24.55
N LYS A 6 0.85 6.96 -23.81
CA LYS A 6 0.26 6.16 -22.73
C LYS A 6 -0.53 7.11 -21.83
N ILE A 7 -1.77 6.76 -21.53
CA ILE A 7 -2.63 7.53 -20.64
C ILE A 7 -2.13 7.34 -19.20
N CYS A 8 -2.22 8.39 -18.40
CA CYS A 8 -1.86 8.40 -16.99
C CYS A 8 -2.63 7.30 -16.25
N PRO A 9 -1.95 6.33 -15.64
CA PRO A 9 -2.59 5.23 -14.92
C PRO A 9 -3.29 5.66 -13.63
N VAL A 10 -3.04 6.88 -13.13
CA VAL A 10 -3.73 7.40 -11.92
C VAL A 10 -5.08 7.98 -12.28
N CYS A 11 -5.13 8.94 -13.21
CA CYS A 11 -6.38 9.63 -13.56
C CYS A 11 -7.12 9.07 -14.75
N GLU A 12 -6.47 8.23 -15.57
CA GLU A 12 -7.00 7.67 -16.82
C GLU A 12 -7.47 8.73 -17.85
N GLN A 13 -7.05 10.00 -17.70
CA GLN A 13 -7.54 11.13 -18.51
C GLN A 13 -6.48 11.78 -19.39
N HIS A 14 -5.25 11.93 -18.88
CA HIS A 14 -4.21 12.75 -19.52
C HIS A 14 -3.01 11.90 -19.95
N PRO A 15 -2.27 12.27 -20.99
CA PRO A 15 -1.02 11.61 -21.36
C PRO A 15 0.01 11.62 -20.22
N ILE A 16 0.79 10.53 -20.11
CA ILE A 16 1.97 10.46 -19.24
C ILE A 16 2.99 11.54 -19.64
N CYS A 17 3.62 12.14 -18.64
CA CYS A 17 4.65 13.16 -18.80
C CYS A 17 6.01 12.62 -18.32
N LEU A 18 6.93 12.37 -19.24
CA LEU A 18 8.28 11.90 -18.91
C LEU A 18 9.05 12.97 -18.10
N PRO A 19 9.92 12.58 -17.15
CA PRO A 19 10.34 11.20 -16.83
C PRO A 19 9.37 10.44 -15.91
N HIS A 20 8.23 11.03 -15.55
CA HIS A 20 7.26 10.39 -14.66
C HIS A 20 6.42 9.36 -15.41
N GLU A 21 5.84 8.41 -14.67
CA GLU A 21 4.90 7.42 -15.21
C GLU A 21 3.44 7.90 -15.09
N VAL A 22 3.26 9.18 -14.73
CA VAL A 22 1.97 9.86 -14.54
C VAL A 22 1.91 11.16 -15.35
N CYS A 23 0.72 11.76 -15.49
CA CYS A 23 0.59 13.07 -16.14
C CYS A 23 1.07 14.21 -15.24
N ALA A 24 1.34 15.37 -15.84
CA ALA A 24 1.79 16.56 -15.13
C ALA A 24 0.81 17.02 -14.03
N VAL A 25 -0.50 16.86 -14.24
CA VAL A 25 -1.53 17.24 -13.27
C VAL A 25 -1.44 16.35 -12.02
N CYS A 26 -1.41 15.03 -12.19
CA CYS A 26 -1.26 14.11 -11.05
C CYS A 26 0.08 14.31 -10.34
N TYR A 27 1.15 14.58 -11.08
CA TYR A 27 2.47 14.84 -10.49
C TYR A 27 2.47 16.09 -9.58
N GLU A 28 2.01 17.24 -10.08
CA GLU A 28 1.99 18.47 -9.26
C GLU A 28 1.02 18.34 -8.08
N LYS A 29 -0.09 17.62 -8.25
CA LYS A 29 -1.03 17.38 -7.17
C LYS A 29 -0.44 16.50 -6.06
N ALA A 30 0.22 15.40 -6.43
CA ALA A 30 0.93 14.54 -5.48
C ALA A 30 1.97 15.35 -4.69
N LYS A 31 2.80 16.14 -5.39
CA LYS A 31 3.77 17.04 -4.77
C LYS A 31 3.14 18.02 -3.78
N ASN A 32 2.00 18.63 -4.12
CA ASN A 32 1.30 19.53 -3.21
C ASN A 32 0.76 18.81 -1.97
N THR A 33 0.26 17.57 -2.11
CA THR A 33 -0.18 16.75 -0.97
C THR A 33 0.96 16.53 0.04
N PHE A 34 2.18 16.25 -0.43
CA PHE A 34 3.36 16.12 0.45
C PHE A 34 3.70 17.43 1.16
N VAL A 35 3.62 18.57 0.46
CA VAL A 35 3.87 19.89 1.07
C VAL A 35 2.84 20.21 2.16
N GLU A 36 1.55 19.96 1.90
CA GLU A 36 0.48 20.17 2.88
C GLU A 36 0.63 19.27 4.12
N SER A 37 1.02 18.01 3.90
CA SER A 37 1.33 17.05 4.97
C SER A 37 2.46 17.54 5.87
N GLU A 38 3.52 18.07 5.28
CA GLU A 38 4.64 18.67 6.03
C GLU A 38 4.18 19.88 6.84
N GLU A 39 3.43 20.80 6.23
CA GLU A 39 2.90 21.97 6.93
C GLU A 39 2.03 21.59 8.13
N CYS A 40 1.20 20.55 8.00
CA CYS A 40 0.38 20.03 9.09
C CYS A 40 1.24 19.46 10.23
N LEU A 41 2.22 18.61 9.90
CA LEU A 41 3.15 18.04 10.88
C LEU A 41 3.94 19.14 11.60
N ASN A 42 4.39 20.16 10.86
CA ASN A 42 5.11 21.32 11.38
C ASN A 42 4.26 22.10 12.38
N GLN A 43 2.96 22.26 12.12
CA GLN A 43 2.05 22.89 13.07
C GLN A 43 1.85 22.06 14.34
N ILE A 44 1.81 20.73 14.24
CA ILE A 44 1.69 19.83 15.40
C ILE A 44 2.97 19.88 16.25
N ILE A 45 4.15 19.84 15.64
CA ILE A 45 5.45 19.90 16.32
C ILE A 45 5.65 21.26 16.98
N LYS A 46 5.33 22.37 16.29
CA LYS A 46 5.38 23.72 16.87
C LYS A 46 4.50 23.86 18.12
N ARG A 47 3.37 23.15 18.18
CA ARG A 47 2.47 23.12 19.35
C ARG A 47 2.99 22.22 20.49
N ARG A 48 3.96 21.33 20.25
CA ARG A 48 4.51 20.34 21.21
C ARG A 48 5.97 20.63 21.62
N ASP A 49 6.36 21.90 21.73
CA ASP A 49 7.70 22.38 22.11
C ASP A 49 8.79 22.38 21.01
N GLY A 50 8.50 23.11 19.93
CA GLY A 50 9.48 24.07 19.39
C GLY A 50 10.67 23.54 18.58
N LEU A 51 10.62 22.33 18.03
CA LEU A 51 11.56 21.93 16.99
C LEU A 51 11.12 22.51 15.63
N GLU A 52 11.97 23.30 14.99
CA GLU A 52 11.80 23.61 13.56
C GLU A 52 11.91 22.30 12.79
N CYS A 53 10.88 21.97 12.02
CA CYS A 53 11.01 20.94 11.01
C CYS A 53 11.78 21.57 9.84
N ASP A 54 12.89 20.93 9.49
CA ASP A 54 13.60 21.24 8.26
C ASP A 54 12.68 20.86 7.09
N LEU A 55 12.72 21.63 6.00
CA LEU A 55 12.11 21.30 4.70
C LEU A 55 12.76 20.04 4.07
N SER A 56 13.37 19.18 4.88
CA SER A 56 14.08 17.98 4.49
C SER A 56 13.12 16.99 3.84
N LEU A 57 11.89 16.84 4.33
CA LEU A 57 10.93 15.87 3.76
C LEU A 57 10.52 16.20 2.32
N THR A 58 10.15 17.44 2.02
CA THR A 58 9.88 17.85 0.63
C THR A 58 11.14 17.77 -0.24
N LYS A 59 12.31 18.14 0.28
CA LYS A 59 13.59 18.02 -0.46
C LYS A 59 13.98 16.57 -0.70
N ASP A 60 13.74 15.69 0.25
CA ASP A 60 14.00 14.26 0.20
C ASP A 60 13.03 13.61 -0.79
N TRP A 61 11.74 13.98 -0.77
CA TRP A 61 10.78 13.57 -1.80
C TRP A 61 11.19 14.04 -3.19
N ILE A 62 11.57 15.31 -3.35
CA ILE A 62 12.04 15.83 -4.65
C ILE A 62 13.29 15.08 -5.10
N LYS A 63 14.21 14.79 -4.19
CA LYS A 63 15.45 14.05 -4.48
C LYS A 63 15.17 12.60 -4.87
N GLU A 64 14.33 11.89 -4.13
CA GLU A 64 13.93 10.50 -4.38
C GLU A 64 13.18 10.36 -5.70
N ASN A 65 12.31 11.31 -6.03
CA ASN A 65 11.44 11.25 -7.19
C ASN A 65 11.95 12.10 -8.38
N SER A 66 13.14 12.70 -8.26
CA SER A 66 13.79 13.49 -9.32
C SER A 66 14.05 12.69 -10.60
N ASN A 67 14.11 11.35 -10.49
CA ASN A 67 14.32 10.43 -11.61
C ASN A 67 13.02 9.81 -12.16
N GLY A 68 11.86 10.27 -11.69
CA GLY A 68 10.54 9.74 -12.05
C GLY A 68 9.68 9.48 -10.82
N LEU A 69 8.37 9.58 -10.98
CA LEU A 69 7.37 9.24 -9.97
C LEU A 69 6.46 8.16 -10.54
N GLY A 70 6.52 6.98 -9.92
CA GLY A 70 5.72 5.82 -10.30
C GLY A 70 4.25 6.00 -9.93
N ALA A 71 3.35 5.46 -10.74
CA ALA A 71 1.91 5.57 -10.53
C ALA A 71 1.44 4.94 -9.21
N ILE A 72 2.04 3.81 -8.83
CA ILE A 72 1.77 3.12 -7.57
C ILE A 72 2.09 4.04 -6.39
N LYS A 73 3.24 4.72 -6.43
CA LYS A 73 3.66 5.64 -5.38
C LYS A 73 2.67 6.79 -5.22
N VAL A 74 2.19 7.36 -6.33
CA VAL A 74 1.14 8.40 -6.27
C VAL A 74 -0.13 7.87 -5.61
N ILE A 75 -0.62 6.70 -6.03
CA ILE A 75 -1.87 6.16 -5.47
C ILE A 75 -1.68 5.82 -3.99
N ALA A 76 -0.66 5.04 -3.64
CA ALA A 76 -0.41 4.62 -2.26
C ALA A 76 -0.18 5.83 -1.34
N GLU A 77 0.83 6.64 -1.64
CA GLU A 77 1.31 7.65 -0.70
C GLU A 77 0.56 8.99 -0.79
N SER A 78 0.01 9.37 -1.95
CA SER A 78 -0.68 10.67 -2.12
C SER A 78 -2.20 10.58 -2.04
N ILE A 79 -2.78 9.38 -2.17
CA ILE A 79 -4.23 9.17 -2.14
C ILE A 79 -4.64 8.33 -0.93
N LEU A 80 -4.06 7.14 -0.77
CA LEU A 80 -4.57 6.14 0.17
C LEU A 80 -4.04 6.29 1.60
N ASP A 81 -2.81 6.80 1.78
CA ASP A 81 -2.19 6.96 3.11
C ASP A 81 -2.86 8.03 3.98
N TYR A 82 -3.58 8.98 3.37
CA TYR A 82 -4.29 10.05 4.09
C TYR A 82 -5.73 9.71 4.46
N ILE A 83 -6.18 8.48 4.15
CA ILE A 83 -7.53 8.04 4.50
C ILE A 83 -7.48 7.44 5.90
N GLU A 84 -8.09 8.16 6.83
CA GLU A 84 -8.29 7.69 8.20
C GLU A 84 -9.34 6.58 8.23
N ASP A 85 -9.10 5.56 9.05
CA ASP A 85 -10.08 4.54 9.32
C ASP A 85 -11.20 5.06 10.23
N ASP A 86 -12.38 4.46 10.09
CA ASP A 86 -13.53 4.80 10.93
C ASP A 86 -13.68 3.84 12.13
N LYS A 87 -14.61 4.16 13.03
CA LYS A 87 -14.86 3.35 14.23
C LYS A 87 -15.36 1.94 13.94
N ASP A 88 -15.87 1.70 12.74
CA ASP A 88 -16.37 0.40 12.28
C ASP A 88 -15.31 -0.35 11.46
N HIS A 89 -14.10 0.18 11.38
CA HIS A 89 -12.97 -0.34 10.63
C HIS A 89 -13.26 -0.59 9.15
N GLN A 90 -14.09 0.24 8.52
CA GLN A 90 -14.44 0.06 7.11
C GLN A 90 -13.23 0.18 6.19
N TRP A 91 -12.29 1.07 6.51
CA TRP A 91 -11.08 1.23 5.70
C TRP A 91 -10.17 0.02 5.83
N HIS A 92 -9.97 -0.50 7.04
CA HIS A 92 -9.25 -1.75 7.25
C HIS A 92 -9.89 -2.93 6.52
N LYS A 93 -11.22 -3.08 6.61
CA LYS A 93 -11.94 -4.11 5.84
C LYS A 93 -11.68 -3.97 4.34
N HIS A 94 -11.69 -2.75 3.83
CA HIS A 94 -11.44 -2.49 2.41
C HIS A 94 -10.01 -2.87 2.00
N ARG A 95 -9.00 -2.42 2.78
CA ARG A 95 -7.59 -2.80 2.61
C ARG A 95 -7.42 -4.32 2.60
N ILE A 96 -8.10 -5.03 3.50
CA ILE A 96 -8.06 -6.49 3.57
C ILE A 96 -8.66 -7.15 2.33
N ARG A 97 -9.79 -6.65 1.81
CA ARG A 97 -10.37 -7.18 0.56
C ARG A 97 -9.44 -6.97 -0.63
N PHE A 98 -8.77 -5.83 -0.68
CA PHE A 98 -7.74 -5.56 -1.68
C PHE A 98 -6.56 -6.55 -1.55
N MET A 99 -6.01 -6.73 -0.35
CA MET A 99 -4.95 -7.70 -0.09
C MET A 99 -5.38 -9.11 -0.50
N GLN A 100 -6.58 -9.55 -0.11
CA GLN A 100 -7.13 -10.87 -0.46
C GLN A 100 -7.09 -11.13 -1.97
N ASP A 101 -7.50 -10.15 -2.77
CA ASP A 101 -7.52 -10.31 -4.22
C ASP A 101 -6.13 -10.20 -4.84
N MET A 102 -5.25 -9.37 -4.28
CA MET A 102 -3.82 -9.36 -4.65
C MET A 102 -3.16 -10.72 -4.43
N VAL A 103 -3.41 -11.41 -3.31
CA VAL A 103 -2.78 -12.71 -2.99
C VAL A 103 -3.10 -13.75 -4.06
N LYS A 104 -4.34 -13.71 -4.59
CA LYS A 104 -4.82 -14.66 -5.60
C LYS A 104 -4.09 -14.51 -6.93
N GLU A 105 -3.72 -13.28 -7.29
CA GLU A 105 -3.03 -12.98 -8.55
C GLU A 105 -1.53 -13.24 -8.46
N LEU A 106 -0.95 -13.19 -7.27
CA LEU A 106 0.47 -13.48 -7.06
C LEU A 106 0.79 -14.97 -7.28
N ASP A 107 2.01 -15.22 -7.79
CA ASP A 107 2.56 -16.54 -8.02
C ASP A 107 2.76 -17.29 -6.68
N LEU A 108 2.30 -18.54 -6.64
CA LEU A 108 2.41 -19.43 -5.47
C LEU A 108 3.83 -19.59 -4.95
N LYS A 109 4.86 -19.41 -5.81
CA LYS A 109 6.27 -19.50 -5.40
C LYS A 109 6.63 -18.53 -4.27
N TYR A 110 5.94 -17.38 -4.19
CA TYR A 110 6.18 -16.36 -3.16
C TYR A 110 5.75 -16.83 -1.76
N PHE A 111 4.86 -17.82 -1.69
CA PHE A 111 4.28 -18.34 -0.45
C PHE A 111 4.70 -19.78 -0.15
N ALA A 112 5.62 -20.35 -0.93
CA ALA A 112 6.08 -21.71 -0.74
C ALA A 112 6.60 -21.93 0.70
N PRO A 113 6.28 -23.08 1.33
CA PRO A 113 5.60 -24.26 0.77
C PRO A 113 4.05 -24.29 0.90
N ALA A 114 3.39 -23.17 1.19
CA ALA A 114 1.94 -23.15 1.32
C ALA A 114 1.22 -23.53 0.01
N THR A 115 0.11 -24.25 0.14
CA THR A 115 -0.80 -24.54 -0.98
C THR A 115 -1.75 -23.37 -1.23
N ARG A 116 -2.30 -23.26 -2.46
CA ARG A 116 -3.31 -22.23 -2.79
C ARG A 116 -4.49 -22.27 -1.82
N GLN A 117 -4.98 -23.46 -1.47
CA GLN A 117 -6.09 -23.60 -0.52
C GLN A 117 -5.75 -23.03 0.86
N GLN A 118 -4.56 -23.33 1.40
CA GLN A 118 -4.13 -22.78 2.70
C GLN A 118 -4.03 -21.26 2.67
N ILE A 119 -3.56 -20.70 1.56
CA ILE A 119 -3.46 -19.26 1.36
C ILE A 119 -4.85 -18.62 1.29
N ASP A 120 -5.77 -19.20 0.51
CA ASP A 120 -7.14 -18.70 0.36
C ASP A 120 -7.92 -18.80 1.67
N ASP A 121 -7.79 -19.91 2.40
CA ASP A 121 -8.41 -20.11 3.71
C ASP A 121 -7.88 -19.10 4.74
N PHE A 122 -6.57 -18.83 4.72
CA PHE A 122 -5.96 -17.84 5.59
C PHE A 122 -6.42 -16.42 5.26
N ALA A 123 -6.40 -16.05 3.98
CA ALA A 123 -6.86 -14.76 3.50
C ALA A 123 -8.34 -14.55 3.85
N GLN A 124 -9.19 -15.58 3.69
CA GLN A 124 -10.60 -15.54 4.09
C GLN A 124 -10.75 -15.36 5.61
N SER A 125 -9.95 -16.08 6.40
CA SER A 125 -9.92 -15.93 7.86
C SER A 125 -9.56 -14.51 8.29
N ALA A 126 -8.69 -13.83 7.55
CA ALA A 126 -8.32 -12.45 7.86
C ALA A 126 -9.53 -11.52 7.67
N ALA A 127 -10.26 -11.66 6.57
CA ALA A 127 -11.51 -10.91 6.41
C ALA A 127 -12.54 -11.24 7.48
N ASP A 128 -12.66 -12.51 7.88
CA ASP A 128 -13.56 -12.91 8.95
C ASP A 128 -13.15 -12.32 10.31
N PHE A 129 -11.85 -12.12 10.56
CA PHE A 129 -11.35 -11.41 11.75
C PHE A 129 -11.79 -9.94 11.75
N TRP A 130 -11.54 -9.22 10.65
CA TRP A 130 -11.94 -7.81 10.52
C TRP A 130 -13.46 -7.61 10.46
N ASP A 131 -14.21 -8.61 10.00
CA ASP A 131 -15.67 -8.66 10.08
C ASP A 131 -16.18 -9.00 11.50
N GLY A 132 -15.30 -9.29 12.46
CA GLY A 132 -15.65 -9.66 13.84
C GLY A 132 -16.26 -11.06 13.99
N LYS A 133 -16.10 -11.95 12.99
CA LYS A 133 -16.64 -13.31 13.00
C LYS A 133 -15.76 -14.31 13.75
N ILE A 134 -14.47 -14.01 13.89
CA ILE A 134 -13.54 -14.78 14.71
C ILE A 134 -12.86 -13.86 15.73
N THR A 135 -12.51 -14.44 16.87
CA THR A 135 -11.88 -13.72 17.98
C THR A 135 -10.41 -13.38 17.68
N THR A 136 -9.88 -12.38 18.38
CA THR A 136 -8.43 -12.05 18.34
C THR A 136 -7.55 -13.25 18.69
N GLN A 137 -7.99 -14.11 19.60
CA GLN A 137 -7.24 -15.32 19.98
C GLN A 137 -7.18 -16.32 18.81
N GLU A 138 -8.32 -16.59 18.15
CA GLU A 138 -8.37 -17.47 16.98
C GLU A 138 -7.55 -16.90 15.81
N ALA A 139 -7.62 -15.59 15.58
CA ALA A 139 -6.82 -14.89 14.57
C ALA A 139 -5.32 -15.08 14.85
N ARG A 140 -4.88 -14.89 16.11
CA ARG A 140 -3.49 -15.10 16.51
C ARG A 140 -3.03 -16.54 16.30
N GLU A 141 -3.87 -17.53 16.61
CA GLU A 141 -3.57 -18.94 16.40
C GLU A 141 -3.41 -19.27 14.91
N ARG A 142 -4.32 -18.76 14.07
CA ARG A 142 -4.25 -18.92 12.60
C ARG A 142 -3.01 -18.24 12.03
N LEU A 143 -2.67 -17.04 12.49
CA LEU A 143 -1.45 -16.32 12.09
C LEU A 143 -0.19 -17.13 12.44
N LEU A 144 -0.09 -17.65 13.67
CA LEU A 144 1.04 -18.47 14.09
C LEU A 144 1.13 -19.78 13.31
N PHE A 145 0.00 -20.39 12.99
CA PHE A 145 -0.05 -21.60 12.17
C PHE A 145 0.42 -21.33 10.74
N MET A 146 -0.08 -20.26 10.12
CA MET A 146 0.31 -19.90 8.75
C MET A 146 1.78 -19.52 8.67
N ARG A 147 2.31 -18.79 9.67
CA ARG A 147 3.73 -18.46 9.78
C ARG A 147 4.62 -19.71 9.75
N LYS A 148 4.19 -20.80 10.41
CA LYS A 148 4.89 -22.09 10.37
C LYS A 148 4.80 -22.75 9.00
N ILE A 149 3.63 -22.72 8.35
CA ILE A 149 3.44 -23.28 7.00
C ILE A 149 4.37 -22.60 6.01
N VAL A 150 4.35 -21.26 5.94
CA VAL A 150 5.20 -20.52 5.01
C VAL A 150 6.67 -20.48 5.44
N GLN A 151 7.03 -21.11 6.57
CA GLN A 151 8.39 -21.18 7.10
C GLN A 151 9.04 -19.78 7.23
N LYS A 152 8.29 -18.79 7.71
CA LYS A 152 8.85 -17.44 7.96
C LYS A 152 9.71 -17.48 9.22
N ASP A 153 10.98 -17.09 9.06
CA ASP A 153 11.93 -17.02 10.17
C ASP A 153 11.62 -15.79 11.05
N ILE A 154 11.27 -16.04 12.30
CA ILE A 154 10.96 -15.01 13.30
C ILE A 154 12.20 -14.30 13.83
N MET A 155 13.39 -14.86 13.63
CA MET A 155 14.65 -14.27 14.09
C MET A 155 15.28 -13.35 13.05
N LYS A 156 14.77 -13.37 11.81
CA LYS A 156 15.16 -12.45 10.73
C LYS A 156 14.12 -11.34 10.59
N SER A 157 14.32 -10.27 11.35
CA SER A 157 13.49 -9.07 11.29
C SER A 157 13.95 -8.05 10.25
N SER A 158 15.12 -8.24 9.61
CA SER A 158 15.76 -7.20 8.79
C SER A 158 15.43 -7.25 7.30
N ASP A 159 14.93 -8.39 6.79
CA ASP A 159 14.74 -8.59 5.36
C ASP A 159 13.24 -8.77 5.08
N TRP A 160 12.66 -7.85 4.32
CA TRP A 160 11.29 -7.98 3.85
C TRP A 160 11.15 -9.22 2.96
N GLU A 161 10.12 -10.02 3.21
CA GLU A 161 9.80 -11.20 2.41
C GLU A 161 8.38 -11.11 1.82
N PRO A 162 8.13 -11.67 0.63
CA PRO A 162 6.78 -11.71 0.05
C PRO A 162 5.74 -12.37 0.98
N LYS A 163 6.18 -13.24 1.90
CA LYS A 163 5.32 -13.90 2.89
C LYS A 163 4.75 -12.92 3.91
N ASP A 164 5.45 -11.84 4.21
CA ASP A 164 5.02 -10.83 5.19
C ASP A 164 3.71 -10.19 4.75
N PHE A 165 3.56 -9.94 3.44
CA PHE A 165 2.33 -9.44 2.82
C PHE A 165 1.08 -10.27 3.19
N LEU A 166 1.22 -11.60 3.24
CA LEU A 166 0.13 -12.51 3.54
C LEU A 166 -0.17 -12.44 5.03
N LEU A 167 0.87 -12.50 5.86
CA LEU A 167 0.75 -12.58 7.32
C LEU A 167 0.16 -11.29 7.93
N TRP A 168 0.46 -10.11 7.36
CA TRP A 168 -0.02 -8.83 7.89
C TRP A 168 -1.54 -8.67 7.86
N MET A 169 -2.24 -9.42 7.00
CA MET A 169 -3.71 -9.38 6.91
C MET A 169 -4.39 -9.72 8.24
N MET A 170 -3.70 -10.41 9.15
CA MET A 170 -4.24 -10.90 10.41
C MET A 170 -3.45 -10.40 11.64
N GLU A 171 -2.66 -9.33 11.46
CA GLU A 171 -2.02 -8.64 12.57
C GLU A 171 -3.03 -7.74 13.32
N THR A 172 -2.63 -7.26 14.49
CA THR A 172 -3.44 -6.31 15.30
C THR A 172 -3.56 -4.97 14.60
N GLU A 173 -4.62 -4.20 14.91
CA GLU A 173 -4.87 -2.86 14.36
C GLU A 173 -3.64 -1.94 14.37
N GLU A 174 -3.00 -1.77 15.53
CA GLU A 174 -1.79 -0.92 15.66
C GLU A 174 -0.67 -1.33 14.69
N VAL A 175 -0.48 -2.64 14.52
CA VAL A 175 0.53 -3.20 13.62
C VAL A 175 0.07 -3.04 12.17
N PHE A 176 -1.20 -3.30 11.87
CA PHE A 176 -1.77 -3.21 10.54
C PHE A 176 -1.69 -1.78 9.97
N ASP A 177 -2.02 -0.79 10.79
CA ASP A 177 -1.89 0.62 10.41
C ASP A 177 -0.45 1.03 10.16
N TRP A 178 0.46 0.65 11.06
CA TRP A 178 1.88 0.93 10.88
C TRP A 178 2.45 0.26 9.63
N MET A 179 1.96 -0.94 9.30
CA MET A 179 2.43 -1.73 8.17
C MET A 179 1.83 -1.34 6.84
N TRP A 180 0.72 -0.60 6.79
CA TRP A 180 0.05 -0.30 5.53
C TRP A 180 0.96 0.41 4.52
N SER A 181 1.70 1.43 4.95
CA SER A 181 2.67 2.12 4.09
C SER A 181 3.82 1.17 3.69
N GLN A 182 4.31 0.39 4.66
CA GLN A 182 5.35 -0.62 4.45
C GLN A 182 4.91 -1.76 3.53
N TRP A 183 3.61 -1.97 3.35
CA TRP A 183 3.06 -3.08 2.58
C TRP A 183 3.25 -2.86 1.08
N PHE A 184 3.13 -1.62 0.61
CA PHE A 184 3.45 -1.27 -0.77
C PHE A 184 4.95 -1.34 -1.04
N GLU A 185 5.76 -0.84 -0.09
CA GLU A 185 7.21 -0.88 -0.21
C GLU A 185 7.73 -2.32 -0.24
N CYS A 186 7.20 -3.19 0.63
CA CYS A 186 7.52 -4.61 0.70
C CYS A 186 7.29 -5.30 -0.64
N ILE A 187 6.15 -5.05 -1.29
CA ILE A 187 5.84 -5.76 -2.54
C ILE A 187 6.68 -5.23 -3.69
N HIS A 188 6.86 -3.91 -3.79
CA HIS A 188 7.72 -3.34 -4.82
C HIS A 188 9.18 -3.81 -4.67
N ALA A 189 9.66 -3.97 -3.43
CA ALA A 189 11.01 -4.47 -3.16
C ALA A 189 11.18 -5.99 -3.34
N CYS A 190 10.15 -6.78 -2.99
CA CYS A 190 10.28 -8.23 -2.85
C CYS A 190 9.62 -9.03 -3.98
N ILE A 191 8.80 -8.41 -4.83
CA ILE A 191 8.15 -9.04 -5.99
C ILE A 191 8.68 -8.37 -7.27
N PRO A 192 9.83 -8.84 -7.79
CA PRO A 192 10.53 -8.18 -8.88
C PRO A 192 9.84 -8.48 -10.22
N ASP A 193 8.99 -7.57 -10.72
CA ASP A 193 8.57 -7.50 -12.13
C ASP A 193 7.82 -6.20 -12.43
N LYS A 194 8.24 -5.43 -13.45
CA LYS A 194 7.49 -4.26 -13.96
C LYS A 194 6.09 -4.62 -14.47
N CYS A 195 5.87 -5.87 -14.86
CA CYS A 195 4.55 -6.40 -15.23
C CYS A 195 3.58 -6.42 -14.04
N ASN A 196 4.08 -6.40 -12.81
CA ASN A 196 3.25 -6.32 -11.63
C ASN A 196 2.57 -4.94 -11.55
N ASP A 197 3.19 -3.87 -12.05
CA ASP A 197 2.63 -2.52 -11.92
C ASP A 197 1.27 -2.37 -12.61
N GLU A 198 1.07 -3.03 -13.75
CA GLU A 198 -0.23 -3.07 -14.43
C GLU A 198 -1.29 -3.77 -13.56
N LEU A 199 -0.91 -4.87 -12.90
CA LEU A 199 -1.78 -5.56 -11.95
C LEU A 199 -2.11 -4.66 -10.74
N TRP A 200 -1.12 -3.95 -10.20
CA TRP A 200 -1.29 -2.99 -9.12
C TRP A 200 -2.28 -1.90 -9.48
N ILE A 201 -2.03 -1.20 -10.58
CA ILE A 201 -2.89 -0.13 -11.08
C ILE A 201 -4.31 -0.65 -11.27
N LYS A 202 -4.48 -1.82 -11.89
CA LYS A 202 -5.78 -2.48 -12.06
C LYS A 202 -6.47 -2.73 -10.71
N MET A 203 -5.74 -3.25 -9.72
CA MET A 203 -6.31 -3.56 -8.40
C MET A 203 -6.63 -2.29 -7.61
N PHE A 204 -5.81 -1.25 -7.71
CA PHE A 204 -6.11 0.05 -7.12
C PHE A 204 -7.39 0.63 -7.68
N HIS A 205 -7.56 0.63 -9.02
CA HIS A 205 -8.80 1.09 -9.64
C HIS A 205 -10.00 0.21 -9.33
N LYS A 206 -9.80 -1.09 -9.12
CA LYS A 206 -10.89 -2.00 -8.75
C LYS A 206 -11.41 -1.72 -7.34
N HIS A 207 -10.51 -1.53 -6.38
CA HIS A 207 -10.89 -1.39 -4.97
C HIS A 207 -11.11 0.07 -4.59
N PHE A 208 -10.19 0.96 -4.96
CA PHE A 208 -10.17 2.36 -4.50
C PHE A 208 -10.61 3.36 -5.57
N HIS A 209 -11.49 2.95 -6.49
CA HIS A 209 -11.96 3.80 -7.59
C HIS A 209 -12.48 5.15 -7.11
N ASN A 210 -13.30 5.13 -6.05
CA ASN A 210 -13.98 6.32 -5.55
C ASN A 210 -12.98 7.29 -4.94
N GLU A 211 -12.04 6.78 -4.15
CA GLU A 211 -10.98 7.52 -3.49
C GLU A 211 -10.05 8.16 -4.53
N ILE A 212 -9.63 7.38 -5.53
CA ILE A 212 -8.82 7.87 -6.65
C ILE A 212 -9.58 8.96 -7.41
N LYS A 213 -10.86 8.73 -7.73
CA LYS A 213 -11.67 9.70 -8.46
C LYS A 213 -11.87 11.00 -7.68
N VAL A 214 -12.23 10.89 -6.40
CA VAL A 214 -12.37 12.05 -5.51
C VAL A 214 -11.06 12.82 -5.42
N TRP A 215 -9.94 12.10 -5.30
CA TRP A 215 -8.64 12.76 -5.32
C TRP A 215 -8.41 13.43 -6.67
N VAL A 216 -8.62 12.78 -7.82
CA VAL A 216 -8.42 13.36 -9.15
C VAL A 216 -9.27 14.62 -9.37
N ASP A 217 -10.55 14.58 -9.00
CA ASP A 217 -11.53 15.64 -9.27
C ASP A 217 -11.40 16.87 -8.37
N LYS A 218 -10.69 16.77 -7.23
CA LYS A 218 -10.42 17.90 -6.31
C LYS A 218 -9.59 19.03 -6.93
#